data_AF-A0AAV8GWU9-F1
#
_entry.id   AF-A0AAV8GWU9-F1
#
_cell.length_a   1.000
_cell.length_b   1.000
_cell.length_c   1.000
_cell.angle_alpha   90.00
_cell.angle_beta   90.00
_cell.angle_gamma   90.00
#
_symmetry.space_group_name_H-M   'P 1'
#
loop_
_entity.id
_entity.type
_entity.pdbx_description
1 polymer ?
#
loop_
_entity_poly.entity_id
_entity_poly.type
_entity_poly.pdbx_seq_one_letter_code
_entity_poly.pdbx_strand_id
1 'polypeptide(L)'
;MTVHINTDDPYECDKIPTTVQRAVRAIHQACADGDCSRADALKKYIIKDKYRIINLPNNEEILARDYRIRLRGIDAPEINMEYGREARDELRKLIQGKPLTIQVYGKDRYRRLVGDVYCNGTFIQEKLLRRGCAWHYEVYDKRPSFAQWQREARNAHRGLWANPNPVAPWEFKRNERYKKNVHEPHRNRRNTQKEQQLPIQVY
;
A
#
# COMPACT_ATOMS: atom_id res chain seq x y z
N MET A 1 3.00 0.34 2.68
CA MET A 1 3.31 -1.07 2.99
C MET A 1 2.06 -1.93 2.79
N THR A 2 2.24 -3.25 2.72
CA THR A 2 1.13 -4.20 2.81
C THR A 2 1.26 -4.93 4.14
N VAL A 3 0.15 -5.08 4.85
CA VAL A 3 0.06 -5.86 6.10
C VAL A 3 -0.98 -6.96 5.90
N HIS A 4 -0.78 -8.07 6.61
CA HIS A 4 -1.67 -9.22 6.60
C HIS A 4 -2.29 -9.33 7.99
N ILE A 5 -3.61 -9.23 8.06
CA ILE A 5 -4.37 -9.35 9.32
C ILE A 5 -5.03 -10.71 9.32
N ASN A 6 -4.81 -11.51 10.37
CA ASN A 6 -5.49 -12.80 10.53
C ASN A 6 -7.02 -12.55 10.55
N THR A 7 -7.78 -13.36 9.83
CA THR A 7 -9.23 -13.25 9.82
C THR A 7 -9.88 -13.66 11.16
N ASP A 8 -9.16 -14.35 12.04
CA ASP A 8 -9.62 -14.62 13.41
C ASP A 8 -9.49 -13.41 14.35
N ASP A 9 -8.84 -12.32 13.89
CA ASP A 9 -8.82 -11.06 14.62
C ASP A 9 -10.27 -10.55 14.82
N PRO A 10 -10.67 -10.11 16.04
CA PRO A 10 -12.02 -9.62 16.30
C PRO A 10 -12.46 -8.47 15.38
N TYR A 11 -11.51 -7.74 14.79
CA TYR A 11 -11.81 -6.70 13.82
C TYR A 11 -12.20 -7.27 12.44
N GLU A 12 -11.75 -8.47 12.07
CA GLU A 12 -12.00 -9.08 10.75
C GLU A 12 -13.01 -10.23 10.74
N CYS A 13 -13.18 -10.95 11.85
CA CYS A 13 -13.94 -12.22 11.89
C CYS A 13 -15.34 -12.12 11.27
N ASP A 14 -16.05 -11.01 11.53
CA ASP A 14 -17.42 -10.79 11.05
C ASP A 14 -17.50 -10.16 9.65
N LYS A 15 -16.36 -9.81 9.06
CA LYS A 15 -16.28 -9.08 7.76
C LYS A 15 -15.89 -9.98 6.60
N ILE A 16 -15.66 -11.27 6.84
CA ILE A 16 -15.24 -12.22 5.82
C ILE A 16 -16.46 -12.59 4.95
N PRO A 17 -16.43 -12.35 3.63
CA PRO A 17 -17.53 -12.74 2.76
C PRO A 17 -17.71 -14.27 2.73
N THR A 18 -18.96 -14.73 2.72
CA THR A 18 -19.29 -16.16 2.60
C THR A 18 -18.65 -16.82 1.36
N THR A 19 -18.46 -16.06 0.28
CA THR A 19 -17.76 -16.53 -0.93
C THR A 19 -16.32 -16.92 -0.64
N VAL A 20 -15.61 -16.14 0.18
CA VAL A 20 -14.23 -16.41 0.58
C VAL A 20 -14.18 -17.63 1.50
N GLN A 21 -15.08 -17.72 2.48
CA GLN A 21 -15.18 -18.88 3.37
C GLN A 21 -15.41 -20.18 2.60
N ARG A 22 -16.34 -20.16 1.62
CA ARG A 22 -16.61 -21.30 0.73
C ARG A 22 -15.40 -21.63 -0.15
N ALA A 23 -14.71 -20.63 -0.68
CA ALA A 23 -13.51 -20.84 -1.49
C ALA A 23 -12.39 -21.50 -0.68
N VAL A 24 -12.18 -21.10 0.57
CA VAL A 24 -11.18 -21.72 1.47
C VAL A 24 -11.49 -23.19 1.72
N ARG A 25 -12.75 -23.53 2.06
CA ARG A 25 -13.16 -24.94 2.21
C ARG A 25 -12.92 -25.74 0.93
N ALA A 26 -13.23 -25.15 -0.23
CA ALA A 26 -13.01 -25.80 -1.52
C ALA A 26 -11.52 -25.94 -1.89
N ILE A 27 -10.64 -25.05 -1.41
CA ILE A 27 -9.18 -25.19 -1.54
C ILE A 27 -8.72 -26.40 -0.74
N HIS A 28 -9.12 -26.52 0.53
CA HIS A 28 -8.75 -27.66 1.37
C HIS A 28 -9.22 -28.98 0.78
N GLN A 29 -10.46 -29.03 0.29
CA GLN A 29 -10.99 -30.21 -0.40
C GLN A 29 -10.18 -30.55 -1.66
N ALA A 30 -9.90 -29.57 -2.53
CA ALA A 30 -9.09 -29.80 -3.73
C ALA A 30 -7.67 -30.28 -3.41
N CYS A 31 -7.06 -29.77 -2.32
CA CYS A 31 -5.77 -30.27 -1.84
C CYS A 31 -5.86 -31.72 -1.33
N ALA A 32 -6.93 -32.08 -0.61
CA ALA A 32 -7.17 -33.46 -0.15
C ALA A 32 -7.39 -34.43 -1.32
N ASP A 33 -8.06 -33.97 -2.38
CA ASP A 33 -8.33 -34.74 -3.60
C ASP A 33 -7.10 -34.82 -4.54
N GLY A 34 -6.00 -34.12 -4.25
CA GLY A 34 -4.81 -34.04 -5.10
C GLY A 34 -4.97 -33.14 -6.34
N ASP A 35 -6.06 -32.38 -6.44
CA ASP A 35 -6.34 -31.45 -7.54
C ASP A 35 -5.67 -30.09 -7.32
N CYS A 36 -4.36 -30.05 -7.59
CA CYS A 36 -3.55 -28.84 -7.48
C CYS A 36 -4.05 -27.71 -8.41
N SER A 37 -4.60 -28.04 -9.59
CA SER A 37 -5.06 -27.06 -10.57
C SER A 37 -6.26 -26.28 -10.06
N ARG A 38 -7.24 -26.99 -9.48
CA ARG A 38 -8.41 -26.38 -8.84
C ARG A 38 -8.01 -25.58 -7.60
N ALA A 39 -7.13 -26.11 -6.76
CA ALA A 39 -6.63 -25.40 -5.59
C ALA A 39 -5.96 -24.07 -5.98
N ASP A 40 -5.11 -24.07 -7.01
CA ASP A 40 -4.42 -22.86 -7.48
C ASP A 40 -5.37 -21.82 -8.09
N ALA A 41 -6.39 -22.26 -8.83
CA ALA A 41 -7.42 -21.37 -9.37
C ALA A 41 -8.20 -20.67 -8.23
N LEU A 42 -8.59 -21.42 -7.20
CA LEU A 42 -9.28 -20.88 -6.04
C LEU A 42 -8.37 -19.97 -5.19
N LYS A 43 -7.08 -20.31 -5.04
CA LYS A 43 -6.08 -19.44 -4.40
C LYS A 43 -5.95 -18.10 -5.14
N LYS A 44 -5.90 -18.11 -6.49
CA LYS A 44 -5.89 -16.88 -7.30
C LYS A 44 -7.17 -16.05 -7.11
N TYR A 45 -8.32 -16.72 -6.97
CA TYR A 45 -9.59 -16.05 -6.71
C TYR A 45 -9.58 -15.31 -5.36
N ILE A 46 -9.17 -15.94 -4.26
CA ILE A 46 -9.12 -15.26 -2.95
C ILE A 46 -8.09 -14.12 -2.92
N ILE A 47 -6.95 -14.27 -3.62
CA ILE A 47 -5.92 -13.22 -3.75
C ILE A 47 -6.49 -11.98 -4.44
N LYS A 48 -7.33 -12.18 -5.47
CA LYS A 48 -8.02 -11.07 -6.16
C LYS A 48 -8.88 -10.27 -5.17
N ASP A 49 -9.54 -10.96 -4.25
CA ASP A 49 -10.40 -10.40 -3.20
C ASP A 49 -9.64 -9.92 -1.95
N LYS A 50 -8.29 -9.89 -2.02
CA LYS A 50 -7.40 -9.45 -0.93
C LYS A 50 -7.34 -10.41 0.24
N TYR A 51 -7.56 -11.69 0.02
CA TYR A 51 -7.34 -12.74 1.00
C TYR A 51 -6.21 -13.67 0.56
N ARG A 52 -5.50 -14.22 1.52
CA ARG A 52 -4.43 -15.19 1.29
C ARG A 52 -4.37 -16.20 2.41
N ILE A 53 -3.92 -17.38 2.06
CA ILE A 53 -3.59 -18.43 3.03
C ILE A 53 -2.10 -18.29 3.34
N ILE A 54 -1.74 -18.22 4.61
CA ILE A 54 -0.35 -18.09 5.09
C ILE A 54 -0.02 -19.30 5.96
N ASN A 55 1.07 -19.99 5.62
CA ASN A 55 1.65 -21.02 6.47
C ASN A 55 2.62 -20.38 7.45
N LEU A 56 2.35 -20.58 8.74
CA LEU A 56 3.19 -20.12 9.83
C LEU A 56 4.28 -21.17 10.16
N PRO A 57 5.40 -20.78 10.80
CA PRO A 57 6.50 -21.71 11.12
C PRO A 57 6.12 -22.89 12.03
N ASN A 58 5.01 -22.79 12.76
CA ASN A 58 4.45 -23.83 13.62
C ASN A 58 3.55 -24.83 12.87
N ASN A 59 3.61 -24.86 11.54
CA ASN A 59 2.72 -25.63 10.66
C ASN A 59 1.22 -25.28 10.81
N GLU A 60 0.92 -24.11 11.35
CA GLU A 60 -0.43 -23.57 11.38
C GLU A 60 -0.72 -22.82 10.09
N GLU A 61 -1.92 -23.03 9.55
CA GLU A 61 -2.40 -22.32 8.38
C GLU A 61 -3.43 -21.27 8.81
N ILE A 62 -3.18 -20.01 8.43
CA ILE A 62 -4.13 -18.92 8.69
C ILE A 62 -4.68 -18.34 7.39
N LEU A 63 -5.95 -17.96 7.42
CA LEU A 63 -6.51 -17.06 6.42
C LEU A 63 -6.22 -15.62 6.86
N ALA A 64 -5.64 -14.82 5.97
CA ALA A 64 -5.32 -13.44 6.25
C ALA A 64 -5.85 -12.51 5.16
N ARG A 65 -6.24 -11.30 5.56
CA ARG A 65 -6.65 -10.24 4.65
C ARG A 65 -5.52 -9.22 4.44
N ASP A 66 -5.33 -8.84 3.19
CA ASP A 66 -4.35 -7.87 2.75
C ASP A 66 -4.86 -6.45 2.89
N TYR A 67 -4.14 -5.65 3.67
CA TYR A 67 -4.35 -4.23 3.77
C TYR A 67 -3.17 -3.45 3.25
N ARG A 68 -3.44 -2.45 2.39
CA ARG A 68 -2.44 -1.48 1.96
C ARG A 68 -2.48 -0.28 2.90
N ILE A 69 -1.37 -0.03 3.58
CA ILE A 69 -1.23 1.07 4.54
C ILE A 69 -0.33 2.16 3.94
N ARG A 70 -0.84 3.39 3.95
CA ARG A 70 -0.08 4.62 3.74
C ARG A 70 0.28 5.21 5.10
N LEU A 71 1.57 5.36 5.36
CA LEU A 71 2.07 6.03 6.55
C LEU A 71 1.67 7.51 6.48
N ARG A 72 0.94 7.98 7.50
CA ARG A 72 0.49 9.36 7.55
C ARG A 72 1.68 10.30 7.78
N GLY A 73 1.64 11.45 7.10
CA GLY A 73 2.58 12.55 7.28
C GLY A 73 3.97 12.36 6.70
N ILE A 74 4.26 11.24 6.05
CA ILE A 74 5.54 11.04 5.36
C ILE A 74 5.35 10.60 3.91
N ASP A 75 6.33 10.93 3.07
CA ASP A 75 6.48 10.39 1.71
C ASP A 75 7.91 9.85 1.55
N ALA A 76 8.03 8.55 1.27
CA ALA A 76 9.33 7.91 1.05
C ALA A 76 9.72 7.99 -0.43
N PRO A 77 11.02 7.97 -0.78
CA PRO A 77 11.45 7.87 -2.17
C PRO A 77 10.84 6.63 -2.84
N GLU A 78 10.40 6.79 -4.09
CA GLU A 78 9.88 5.68 -4.90
C GLU A 78 11.00 4.68 -5.18
N ILE A 79 10.67 3.42 -5.48
CA ILE A 79 11.69 2.35 -5.60
C ILE A 79 12.74 2.61 -6.69
N ASN A 80 12.38 3.41 -7.69
CA ASN A 80 13.22 3.84 -8.82
C ASN A 80 13.89 5.20 -8.60
N MET A 81 13.66 5.84 -7.44
CA MET A 81 14.40 7.01 -7.01
C MET A 81 15.66 6.58 -6.26
N GLU A 82 16.61 7.50 -6.19
CA GLU A 82 17.73 7.39 -5.28
C GLU A 82 17.23 7.21 -3.83
N TYR A 83 17.89 6.32 -3.10
CA TYR A 83 17.54 5.94 -1.73
C TYR A 83 16.19 5.20 -1.55
N GLY A 84 15.48 4.87 -2.64
CA GLY A 84 14.17 4.19 -2.59
C GLY A 84 14.22 2.75 -2.09
N ARG A 85 15.26 1.99 -2.49
CA ARG A 85 15.43 0.60 -2.02
C ARG A 85 15.84 0.57 -0.56
N GLU A 86 16.72 1.46 -0.17
CA GLU A 86 17.24 1.65 1.18
C GLU A 86 16.10 2.02 2.13
N ALA A 87 15.24 2.98 1.75
CA ALA A 87 14.06 3.34 2.54
C ALA A 87 13.09 2.17 2.72
N ARG A 88 12.84 1.38 1.67
CA ARG A 88 11.99 0.17 1.74
C ARG A 88 12.59 -0.87 2.68
N ASP A 89 13.88 -1.13 2.54
CA ASP A 89 14.58 -2.15 3.29
C ASP A 89 14.70 -1.75 4.77
N GLU A 90 14.83 -0.46 5.08
CA GLU A 90 14.81 0.05 6.44
C GLU A 90 13.44 -0.10 7.10
N LEU A 91 12.37 0.21 6.38
CA LEU A 91 11.02 -0.07 6.85
C LEU A 91 10.83 -1.56 7.13
N ARG A 92 11.29 -2.43 6.22
CA ARG A 92 11.21 -3.89 6.40
C ARG A 92 11.94 -4.34 7.67
N LYS A 93 13.18 -3.87 7.91
CA LYS A 93 13.93 -4.19 9.14
C LYS A 93 13.20 -3.77 10.41
N LEU A 94 12.50 -2.63 10.38
CA LEU A 94 11.76 -2.14 11.54
C LEU A 94 10.59 -3.07 11.91
N ILE A 95 9.84 -3.56 10.91
CA ILE A 95 8.54 -4.22 11.10
C ILE A 95 8.55 -5.74 10.91
N GLN A 96 9.56 -6.31 10.25
CA GLN A 96 9.54 -7.71 9.84
C GLN A 96 9.47 -8.65 11.06
N GLY A 97 8.51 -9.58 11.01
CA GLY A 97 8.31 -10.60 12.05
C GLY A 97 7.77 -10.06 13.38
N LYS A 98 7.25 -8.82 13.41
CA LYS A 98 6.78 -8.18 14.64
C LYS A 98 5.31 -7.76 14.53
N PRO A 99 4.55 -7.78 15.65
CA PRO A 99 3.19 -7.28 15.67
C PRO A 99 3.16 -5.76 15.45
N LEU A 100 2.14 -5.31 14.72
CA LEU A 100 1.93 -3.89 14.42
C LEU A 100 0.61 -3.41 15.01
N THR A 101 0.64 -2.22 15.60
CA THR A 101 -0.57 -1.47 15.95
C THR A 101 -0.73 -0.33 14.97
N ILE A 102 -1.90 -0.21 14.35
CA ILE A 102 -2.16 0.80 13.33
C ILE A 102 -3.34 1.66 13.77
N GLN A 103 -3.09 2.95 14.00
CA GLN A 103 -4.14 3.93 14.22
C GLN A 103 -4.60 4.46 12.87
N VAL A 104 -5.79 4.03 12.42
CA VAL A 104 -6.34 4.35 11.10
C VAL A 104 -7.19 5.62 11.16
N TYR A 105 -6.94 6.56 10.25
CA TYR A 105 -7.67 7.83 10.14
C TYR A 105 -8.65 7.87 8.96
N GLY A 106 -8.54 6.91 8.04
CA GLY A 106 -9.42 6.84 6.88
C GLY A 106 -8.81 6.07 5.72
N LYS A 107 -9.44 6.22 4.55
CA LYS A 107 -9.00 5.64 3.28
C LYS A 107 -8.68 6.74 2.29
N ASP A 108 -7.57 6.61 1.56
CA ASP A 108 -7.29 7.50 0.44
C ASP A 108 -8.02 7.06 -0.84
N ARG A 109 -7.95 7.89 -1.89
CA ARG A 109 -8.55 7.60 -3.21
C ARG A 109 -8.07 6.31 -3.87
N TYR A 110 -6.95 5.76 -3.41
CA TYR A 110 -6.38 4.49 -3.88
C TYR A 110 -6.79 3.31 -2.99
N ARG A 111 -7.78 3.52 -2.10
CA ARG A 111 -8.30 2.55 -1.13
C ARG A 111 -7.23 2.03 -0.18
N ARG A 112 -6.18 2.81 0.09
CA ARG A 112 -5.19 2.51 1.13
C ARG A 112 -5.67 3.07 2.45
N LEU A 113 -5.52 2.32 3.54
CA LEU A 113 -5.70 2.86 4.89
C LEU A 113 -4.60 3.89 5.15
N VAL A 114 -4.97 5.06 5.65
CA VAL A 114 -4.02 6.11 6.06
C VAL A 114 -3.91 6.04 7.57
N GLY A 115 -2.70 5.83 8.10
CA GLY A 115 -2.53 5.53 9.51
C GLY A 115 -1.16 5.86 10.08
N ASP A 116 -1.14 5.98 11.41
CA ASP A 116 0.06 5.98 12.23
C ASP A 116 0.38 4.54 12.64
N VAL A 117 1.63 4.12 12.46
CA VAL A 117 2.05 2.72 12.66
C VAL A 117 3.03 2.62 13.81
N TYR A 118 2.74 1.69 14.71
CA TYR A 118 3.57 1.35 15.85
C TYR A 118 3.99 -0.11 15.76
N CYS A 119 5.23 -0.39 16.14
CA CYS A 119 5.78 -1.74 16.22
C CYS A 119 6.45 -1.88 17.58
N ASN A 120 5.94 -2.77 18.45
CA ASN A 120 6.40 -2.91 19.84
C ASN A 120 6.52 -1.56 20.58
N GLY A 121 5.48 -0.72 20.47
CA GLY A 121 5.47 0.64 21.05
C GLY A 121 6.34 1.68 20.34
N THR A 122 7.16 1.30 19.36
CA THR A 122 7.97 2.23 18.58
C THR A 122 7.16 2.84 17.44
N PHE A 123 7.15 4.17 17.36
CA PHE A 123 6.51 4.88 16.27
C PHE A 123 7.35 4.82 14.98
N ILE A 124 6.82 4.18 13.94
CA ILE A 124 7.61 3.85 12.74
C ILE A 124 7.96 5.10 11.92
N GLN A 125 7.04 6.05 11.78
CA GLN A 125 7.32 7.27 11.02
C GLN A 125 8.44 8.11 11.63
N GLU A 126 8.55 8.17 12.96
CA GLU A 126 9.68 8.81 13.63
C GLU A 126 11.01 8.17 13.20
N LYS A 127 11.10 6.84 13.28
CA LYS A 127 12.33 6.12 12.93
C LYS A 127 12.73 6.35 11.48
N LEU A 128 11.76 6.34 10.56
CA LEU A 128 12.03 6.60 9.14
C LEU A 128 12.52 8.03 8.89
N LEU A 129 11.92 9.03 9.54
CA LEU A 129 12.34 10.43 9.41
C LEU A 129 13.75 10.66 9.98
N ARG A 130 13.99 10.20 11.21
CA ARG A 130 15.31 10.36 11.89
C ARG A 130 16.45 9.61 11.19
N ARG A 131 16.14 8.54 10.44
CA ARG A 131 17.11 7.79 9.61
C ARG A 131 17.29 8.37 8.20
N GLY A 132 16.52 9.39 7.83
CA GLY A 132 16.57 9.97 6.48
C GLY A 132 16.03 9.04 5.40
N CYS A 133 15.03 8.21 5.74
CA CYS A 133 14.37 7.29 4.80
C CYS A 133 13.07 7.85 4.21
N ALA A 134 12.62 9.00 4.69
CA ALA A 134 11.40 9.63 4.22
C ALA A 134 11.45 11.15 4.37
N TRP A 135 10.58 11.81 3.62
CA TRP A 135 10.31 13.23 3.72
C TRP A 135 9.09 13.47 4.59
N HIS A 136 9.12 14.50 5.43
CA HIS A 136 7.94 15.05 6.07
C HIS A 136 7.04 15.65 4.99
N TYR A 137 5.79 15.19 4.93
CA TYR A 137 4.84 15.67 3.92
C TYR A 137 3.90 16.72 4.50
N GLU A 138 4.39 17.96 4.56
CA GLU A 138 3.75 19.09 5.24
C GLU A 138 2.34 19.44 4.75
N VAL A 139 1.97 19.01 3.54
CA VAL A 139 0.62 19.23 3.00
C VAL A 139 -0.43 18.44 3.80
N TYR A 140 -0.08 17.25 4.31
CA TYR A 140 -1.00 16.34 4.98
C TYR A 140 -0.74 16.18 6.47
N ASP A 141 0.35 16.75 6.98
CA ASP A 141 0.70 16.69 8.38
C ASP A 141 1.42 17.96 8.82
N LYS A 142 1.04 18.50 9.98
CA LYS A 142 1.55 19.76 10.53
C LYS A 142 2.22 19.57 11.89
N ARG A 143 2.44 18.32 12.32
CA ARG A 143 3.03 18.05 13.64
C ARG A 143 4.47 18.58 13.69
N PRO A 144 4.82 19.46 14.64
CA PRO A 144 6.17 19.99 14.77
C PRO A 144 7.26 18.92 14.91
N SER A 145 6.92 17.79 15.53
CA SER A 145 7.85 16.67 15.72
C SER A 145 8.35 16.08 14.41
N PHE A 146 7.53 16.01 13.35
CA PHE A 146 7.94 15.47 12.06
C PHE A 146 8.97 16.37 11.38
N ALA A 147 8.75 17.68 11.42
CA ALA A 147 9.70 18.67 10.91
C ALA A 147 11.02 18.61 11.70
N GLN A 148 10.95 18.47 13.03
CA GLN A 148 12.12 18.31 13.88
C GLN A 148 12.93 17.06 13.49
N TRP A 149 12.31 15.88 13.39
CA TRP A 149 13.02 14.64 13.06
C TRP A 149 13.67 14.67 11.68
N GLN A 150 12.99 15.28 10.70
CA GLN A 150 13.58 15.50 9.38
C GLN A 150 14.82 16.42 9.47
N ARG A 151 14.71 17.53 10.20
CA ARG A 151 15.81 18.49 10.40
C ARG A 151 17.01 17.83 11.08
N GLU A 152 16.78 17.01 12.11
CA GLU A 152 17.83 16.23 12.77
C GLU A 152 18.56 15.31 11.77
N ALA A 153 17.81 14.61 10.92
CA ALA A 153 18.40 13.72 9.91
C ALA A 153 19.18 14.49 8.83
N ARG A 154 18.69 15.67 8.42
CA ARG A 154 19.37 16.57 7.49
C ARG A 154 20.70 17.07 8.04
N ASN A 155 20.69 17.61 9.26
CA ASN A 155 21.89 18.16 9.90
C ASN A 155 22.95 17.07 10.15
N ALA A 156 22.52 15.82 10.33
CA ALA A 156 23.40 14.68 10.52
C ALA A 156 23.76 13.95 9.20
N HIS A 157 23.38 14.48 8.03
CA HIS A 157 23.62 13.88 6.71
C HIS A 157 23.22 12.39 6.62
N ARG A 158 22.09 12.03 7.25
CA ARG A 158 21.63 10.64 7.32
C ARG A 158 20.80 10.25 6.12
N GLY A 159 21.03 9.04 5.63
CA GLY A 159 20.22 8.43 4.58
C GLY A 159 20.17 9.28 3.32
N LEU A 160 18.97 9.61 2.84
CA LEU A 160 18.81 10.42 1.64
C LEU A 160 19.44 11.82 1.75
N TRP A 161 19.67 12.32 2.97
CA TRP A 161 20.31 13.62 3.22
C TRP A 161 21.84 13.60 3.11
N ALA A 162 22.45 12.43 2.88
CA ALA A 162 23.86 12.35 2.51
C ALA A 162 24.11 12.90 1.08
N ASN A 163 23.08 12.88 0.23
CA ASN A 163 23.12 13.56 -1.06
C ASN A 163 22.94 15.08 -0.85
N PRO A 164 23.78 15.95 -1.46
CA PRO A 164 23.64 17.40 -1.34
C PRO A 164 22.37 17.97 -1.97
N ASN A 165 21.80 17.31 -2.98
CA ASN A 165 20.62 17.76 -3.74
C ASN A 165 19.52 16.67 -3.79
N PRO A 166 18.95 16.26 -2.65
CA PRO A 166 17.97 15.19 -2.62
C PRO A 166 16.62 15.67 -3.18
N VAL A 167 16.03 14.90 -4.09
CA VAL A 167 14.76 15.22 -4.73
C VAL A 167 13.59 14.65 -3.93
N ALA A 168 12.59 15.47 -3.64
CA ALA A 168 11.41 15.01 -2.93
C ALA A 168 10.52 14.09 -3.80
N PRO A 169 9.84 13.08 -3.23
CA PRO A 169 9.08 12.12 -4.04
C PRO A 169 7.94 12.76 -4.82
N TRP A 170 7.27 13.77 -4.27
CA TRP A 170 6.21 14.49 -4.97
C TRP A 170 6.73 15.28 -6.18
N GLU A 171 7.96 15.80 -6.13
CA GLU A 171 8.61 16.48 -7.26
C GLU A 171 9.00 15.48 -8.35
N PHE A 172 9.61 14.36 -7.95
CA PHE A 172 9.90 13.26 -8.88
C PHE A 172 8.64 12.79 -9.61
N LYS A 173 7.56 12.53 -8.87
CA LYS A 173 6.26 12.13 -9.44
C LYS A 173 5.68 13.19 -10.38
N ARG A 174 5.83 14.48 -10.07
CA ARG A 174 5.39 15.58 -10.93
C ARG A 174 6.16 15.60 -12.25
N ASN A 175 7.48 15.46 -12.18
CA ASN A 175 8.37 15.48 -13.34
C ASN A 175 8.12 14.28 -14.26
N GLU A 176 7.92 13.09 -13.69
CA GLU A 176 7.60 11.89 -14.48
C GLU A 176 6.24 11.98 -15.19
N ARG A 177 5.24 12.62 -14.56
CA ARG A 177 3.96 12.91 -15.24
C ARG A 177 4.13 13.90 -16.38
N TYR A 178 4.92 14.95 -16.17
CA TYR A 178 5.21 15.94 -17.21
C TYR A 178 5.88 15.30 -18.44
N LYS A 179 6.92 14.47 -18.23
CA LYS A 179 7.59 13.75 -19.33
C LYS A 179 6.62 12.89 -20.13
N LYS A 180 5.75 12.14 -19.47
CA LYS A 180 4.73 11.31 -20.14
C LYS A 180 3.78 12.15 -20.99
N ASN A 181 3.28 13.26 -20.44
CA ASN A 181 2.35 14.13 -21.15
C ASN A 181 2.99 14.82 -22.38
N VAL A 182 4.30 15.08 -22.34
CA VAL A 182 5.03 15.69 -23.46
C VAL A 182 5.40 14.68 -24.55
N HIS A 183 5.72 13.42 -24.19
CA HIS A 183 6.19 12.40 -25.14
C HIS A 183 5.06 11.49 -25.67
N GLU A 184 3.91 11.43 -25.00
CA GLU A 184 2.67 10.81 -25.51
C GLU A 184 1.51 11.84 -25.44
N PRO A 185 1.46 12.84 -26.34
CA PRO A 185 0.27 13.66 -26.45
C PRO A 185 -0.91 12.74 -26.81
N HIS A 186 -1.98 12.82 -26.03
CA HIS A 186 -3.21 12.05 -26.21
C HIS A 186 -3.56 11.88 -27.70
N ARG A 187 -3.47 10.65 -28.23
CA ARG A 187 -4.12 10.30 -29.49
C ARG A 187 -5.62 10.50 -29.28
N ASN A 188 -6.17 11.57 -29.85
CA ASN A 188 -7.60 11.82 -29.93
C ASN A 188 -8.31 10.54 -30.42
N ARG A 189 -9.04 9.86 -29.52
CA ARG A 189 -10.09 8.94 -29.94
C ARG A 189 -11.20 9.81 -30.51
N ARG A 190 -11.36 9.81 -31.84
CA ARG A 190 -12.54 10.39 -32.48
C ARG A 190 -13.78 9.71 -31.89
N ASN A 191 -14.59 10.47 -31.17
CA ASN A 191 -15.94 10.08 -30.79
C ASN A 191 -16.77 10.01 -32.09
N THR A 192 -17.00 8.82 -32.62
CA THR A 192 -18.15 8.57 -33.49
C THR A 192 -19.35 8.32 -32.59
N GLN A 193 -20.05 9.41 -32.23
CA GLN A 193 -21.41 9.33 -31.72
C GLN A 193 -22.28 8.77 -32.87
N LYS A 194 -22.84 7.58 -32.68
CA LYS A 194 -24.04 7.20 -33.42
C LYS A 194 -25.22 7.87 -32.71
N GLU A 195 -25.70 8.96 -33.29
CA GLU A 195 -27.01 9.52 -32.97
C GLU A 195 -28.08 8.47 -33.29
N GLN A 196 -28.90 8.13 -32.29
CA GLN A 196 -30.23 7.57 -32.50
C GLN A 196 -31.22 8.67 -32.11
N GLN A 197 -31.76 9.37 -33.12
CA GLN A 197 -32.87 10.29 -32.96
C GLN A 197 -34.18 9.50 -33.07
N LEU A 198 -35.05 9.61 -32.07
CA LEU A 198 -36.48 9.30 -32.16
C LEU A 198 -37.24 10.62 -32.25
N PRO A 199 -38.27 10.75 -33.12
CA PRO A 199 -38.88 12.04 -33.41
C PRO A 199 -39.97 12.37 -32.39
N ILE A 200 -40.01 13.63 -31.94
CA ILE A 200 -41.21 14.23 -31.35
C ILE A 200 -41.38 15.62 -31.98
N GLN A 201 -42.42 15.77 -32.80
CA GLN A 201 -42.94 17.06 -33.25
C GLN A 201 -43.90 17.61 -32.21
N VAL A 202 -43.82 18.91 -31.94
CA VAL A 202 -44.93 19.70 -31.40
C VAL A 202 -44.91 21.04 -32.13
N TYR A 203 -46.10 21.47 -32.58
CA TYR A 203 -46.41 22.53 -33.55
C TYR A 203 -45.70 23.87 -33.35
#